data_AF-A0A920PLA6-F1
#
_entry.id   AF-A0A920PLA6-F1
#
_cell.length_a   1.000
_cell.length_b   1.000
_cell.length_c   1.000
_cell.angle_alpha   90.00
_cell.angle_beta   90.00
_cell.angle_gamma   90.00
#
_symmetry.space_group_name_H-M   'P 1'
#
loop_
_entity.id
_entity.type
_entity.pdbx_description
1 polymer ?
#
loop_
_entity_poly.entity_id
_entity_poly.type
_entity_poly.pdbx_seq_one_letter_code
_entity_poly.pdbx_strand_id
1 'polypeptide(L)'
;MMLLWQRRVFDFDYVSISPMYPLSDISRWRVTLRIGAMATLDDLDLKSNLNSALAALGETARLMNTKQTRTIATVGGNLCHASPRQI
;
A
#
# COMPACT_ATOMS: atom_id res chain seq x y z
N MET A 1 -14.97 -13.72 -12.01
CA MET A 1 -14.62 -12.29 -12.15
C MET A 1 -13.82 -11.99 -13.43
N MET A 2 -12.95 -12.89 -13.90
CA MET A 2 -12.18 -12.71 -15.15
C MET A 2 -13.04 -12.71 -16.45
N LEU A 3 -14.21 -13.35 -16.44
CA LEU A 3 -15.11 -13.43 -17.59
C LEU A 3 -15.97 -12.17 -17.84
N LEU A 4 -16.09 -11.26 -16.88
CA LEU A 4 -16.87 -10.01 -17.05
C LEU A 4 -16.09 -8.89 -17.72
N TRP A 5 -14.75 -8.89 -17.58
CA TRP A 5 -13.85 -7.96 -18.27
C TRP A 5 -13.88 -8.13 -19.80
N GLN A 6 -14.05 -9.36 -20.30
CA GLN A 6 -14.15 -9.61 -21.75
C GLN A 6 -15.44 -9.08 -22.40
N ARG A 7 -16.45 -8.69 -21.62
CA ARG A 7 -17.75 -8.25 -22.15
C ARG A 7 -17.87 -6.74 -22.39
N ARG A 8 -16.83 -5.92 -22.13
CA ARG A 8 -16.86 -4.44 -22.29
C ARG A 8 -18.10 -3.76 -21.68
N VAL A 9 -18.68 -4.31 -20.61
CA VAL A 9 -19.94 -3.77 -20.02
C VAL A 9 -19.67 -2.58 -19.10
N PHE A 10 -18.41 -2.25 -18.80
CA PHE A 10 -18.04 -1.09 -18.02
C PHE A 10 -16.84 -0.38 -18.65
N ASP A 11 -17.00 0.91 -18.90
CA ASP A 11 -15.92 1.82 -19.24
C ASP A 11 -15.60 2.61 -17.97
N PHE A 12 -14.38 2.43 -17.45
CA PHE A 12 -13.88 3.21 -16.33
C PHE A 12 -12.65 3.96 -16.80
N ASP A 13 -12.65 5.27 -16.60
CA ASP A 13 -11.43 6.06 -16.71
C ASP A 13 -10.51 5.71 -15.53
N TYR A 14 -9.33 5.17 -15.86
CA TYR A 14 -8.30 4.89 -14.87
C TYR A 14 -7.26 6.01 -14.87
N VAL A 15 -7.10 6.66 -13.71
CA VAL A 15 -6.02 7.64 -13.51
C VAL A 15 -4.90 6.98 -12.72
N SER A 16 -3.76 6.76 -13.38
CA SER A 16 -2.57 6.25 -12.70
C SER A 16 -1.90 7.35 -11.87
N ILE A 17 -1.77 7.10 -10.57
CA ILE A 17 -1.03 7.97 -9.65
C ILE A 17 0.38 7.46 -9.35
N SER A 18 0.80 6.33 -9.94
CA SER A 18 2.14 5.76 -9.78
C SER A 18 3.30 6.71 -10.11
N PRO A 19 3.20 7.63 -11.09
CA PRO A 19 4.28 8.58 -11.39
C PRO A 19 4.49 9.65 -10.31
N MET A 20 3.59 9.78 -9.33
CA MET A 20 3.65 10.83 -8.31
C MET A 20 4.59 10.43 -7.17
N TYR A 21 5.90 10.49 -7.41
CA TYR A 21 6.95 10.11 -6.45
C TYR A 21 6.82 10.69 -5.02
N PRO A 22 6.34 11.93 -4.80
CA PRO A 22 6.15 12.44 -3.44
C PRO A 22 5.13 11.64 -2.62
N LEU A 23 4.26 10.87 -3.28
CA LEU A 23 3.26 10.02 -2.61
C LEU A 23 3.85 8.70 -2.10
N SER A 24 5.10 8.34 -2.42
CA SER A 24 5.73 7.10 -1.91
C SER A 24 6.65 7.33 -0.71
N ASP A 25 6.85 8.58 -0.30
CA ASP A 25 7.80 8.91 0.78
C ASP A 25 7.34 8.42 2.16
N ILE A 26 8.28 7.96 2.97
CA ILE A 26 8.10 7.66 4.39
C ILE A 26 9.09 8.50 5.17
N SER A 27 8.57 9.48 5.89
CA SER A 27 9.38 10.47 6.58
C SER A 27 8.80 10.83 7.94
N ARG A 28 9.62 11.44 8.80
CA ARG A 28 9.19 11.94 10.10
C ARG A 28 8.99 13.45 10.00
N TRP A 29 7.83 13.92 10.41
CA TRP A 29 7.52 15.34 10.52
C TRP A 29 7.25 15.70 11.97
N ARG A 30 8.22 16.33 12.63
CA ARG A 30 8.22 16.60 14.08
C ARG A 30 8.05 15.30 14.89
N VAL A 31 6.88 15.13 15.50
CA VAL A 31 6.49 13.96 16.31
C VAL A 31 5.61 12.98 15.54
N THR A 32 5.26 13.29 14.30
CA THR A 32 4.36 12.49 13.46
C THR A 32 5.15 11.68 12.44
N LEU A 33 4.73 10.43 12.22
CA LEU A 33 5.18 9.61 11.10
C LEU A 33 4.29 9.92 9.89
N ARG A 34 4.89 10.35 8.78
CA ARG A 34 4.23 10.57 7.50
C ARG A 34 4.51 9.37 6.59
N ILE A 35 3.45 8.74 6.12
CA ILE A 35 3.52 7.63 5.16
C ILE A 35 2.73 8.08 3.94
N GLY A 36 3.41 8.17 2.80
CA GLY A 36 2.77 8.48 1.54
C GLY A 36 1.82 7.37 1.10
N ALA A 37 0.71 7.73 0.46
CA ALA A 37 -0.33 6.78 0.05
C ALA A 37 0.18 5.72 -0.96
N MET A 38 1.19 6.06 -1.76
CA MET A 38 1.86 5.15 -2.71
C MET A 38 3.03 4.38 -2.08
N ALA A 39 3.36 4.59 -0.80
CA ALA A 39 4.33 3.75 -0.11
C ALA A 39 3.83 2.31 -0.13
N THR A 40 4.71 1.38 -0.48
CA THR A 40 4.33 -0.02 -0.62
C THR A 40 4.28 -0.72 0.74
N LEU A 41 3.59 -1.85 0.83
CA LEU A 41 3.67 -2.68 2.03
C LEU A 41 5.12 -3.21 2.23
N ASP A 42 5.86 -3.36 1.14
CA ASP A 42 7.28 -3.71 1.20
C ASP A 42 8.16 -2.61 1.78
N ASP A 43 7.84 -1.34 1.49
CA ASP A 43 8.53 -0.20 2.08
C ASP A 43 8.41 -0.15 3.61
N LEU A 44 7.26 -0.56 4.15
CA LEU A 44 7.04 -0.66 5.59
C LEU A 44 7.90 -1.76 6.22
N ASP A 45 7.99 -2.92 5.57
CA ASP A 45 8.87 -4.04 5.97
C ASP A 45 10.34 -3.61 5.97
N LEU A 46 10.81 -3.02 4.86
CA LEU A 46 12.20 -2.57 4.70
C LEU A 46 12.61 -1.48 5.71
N LYS A 47 11.66 -0.63 6.13
CA LYS A 47 11.89 0.46 7.07
C LYS A 47 11.51 0.11 8.51
N SER A 48 11.21 -1.16 8.82
CA SER A 48 10.71 -1.57 10.13
C SER A 48 11.67 -1.29 11.28
N ASN A 49 12.96 -1.12 10.99
CA ASN A 49 14.00 -0.90 12.01
C ASN A 49 14.21 0.58 12.38
N LEU A 50 13.49 1.52 11.74
CA LEU A 50 13.75 2.95 11.92
C LEU A 50 13.10 3.55 13.18
N ASN A 51 11.97 3.02 13.63
CA ASN A 51 11.30 3.39 14.89
C ASN A 51 10.22 2.37 15.26
N SER A 52 9.68 2.46 16.48
CA SER A 52 8.69 1.52 17.00
C SER A 52 7.38 1.46 16.21
N ALA A 53 6.91 2.59 15.66
CA ALA A 53 5.70 2.60 14.83
C ALA A 53 5.93 1.85 13.51
N LEU A 54 7.07 2.09 12.85
CA LEU A 54 7.44 1.35 11.64
C LEU A 54 7.74 -0.13 11.93
N ALA A 55 8.24 -0.46 13.12
CA ALA A 55 8.43 -1.85 13.53
C ALA A 55 7.09 -2.61 13.56
N ALA A 56 6.08 -2.04 14.21
CA ALA A 56 4.75 -2.63 14.28
C ALA A 56 4.07 -2.73 12.90
N LEU A 57 4.19 -1.68 12.09
CA LEU A 57 3.64 -1.65 10.73
C LEU A 57 4.35 -2.66 9.80
N GLY A 58 5.68 -2.75 9.87
CA GLY A 58 6.48 -3.67 9.07
C GLY A 58 6.22 -5.13 9.42
N GLU A 59 6.09 -5.47 10.72
CA GLU A 59 5.71 -6.81 11.15
C GLU A 59 4.32 -7.19 10.63
N THR A 60 3.35 -6.27 10.73
CA THR A 60 2.01 -6.48 10.19
C THR A 60 2.06 -6.66 8.68
N ALA A 61 2.83 -5.83 7.96
CA ALA A 61 3.00 -5.94 6.52
C ALA A 61 3.58 -7.30 6.12
N ARG A 62 4.53 -7.87 6.87
CA ARG A 62 5.10 -9.21 6.58
C ARG A 62 4.04 -10.31 6.54
N LEU A 63 3.00 -10.21 7.35
CA LEU A 63 1.88 -11.15 7.41
C LEU A 63 0.90 -10.99 6.24
N MET A 64 0.99 -9.90 5.47
CA MET A 64 0.07 -9.61 4.36
C MET A 64 0.57 -10.22 3.05
N ASN A 65 -0.14 -11.23 2.57
CA ASN A 65 0.03 -11.80 1.22
C ASN A 65 1.49 -12.24 0.92
N THR A 66 1.84 -12.43 -0.35
CA THR A 66 3.20 -12.78 -0.78
C THR A 66 4.11 -11.56 -0.89
N LYS A 67 5.44 -11.76 -0.85
CA LYS A 67 6.43 -10.69 -1.02
C LYS A 67 6.23 -9.94 -2.35
N GLN A 68 5.95 -10.65 -3.44
CA GLN A 68 5.69 -10.06 -4.76
C GLN A 68 4.44 -9.18 -4.77
N THR A 69 3.41 -9.53 -4.01
CA THR A 69 2.21 -8.68 -3.92
C THR A 69 2.52 -7.39 -3.16
N ARG A 70 3.35 -7.46 -2.11
CA ARG A 70 3.67 -6.31 -1.26
C ARG A 70 4.52 -5.24 -1.94
N THR A 71 5.30 -5.59 -2.97
CA THR A 71 6.08 -4.61 -3.74
C THR A 71 5.21 -3.73 -4.64
N ILE A 72 3.92 -4.07 -4.82
CA ILE A 72 2.98 -3.32 -5.67
C ILE A 72 1.80 -2.79 -4.85
N ALA A 73 1.37 -3.53 -3.81
CA ALA A 73 0.31 -3.09 -2.91
C ALA A 73 0.75 -1.86 -2.12
N THR A 74 -0.02 -0.79 -2.23
CA THR A 74 0.26 0.47 -1.53
C THR A 74 -0.56 0.59 -0.25
N VAL A 75 -0.04 1.34 0.72
CA VAL A 75 -0.74 1.62 1.98
C VAL A 75 -2.09 2.31 1.71
N GLY A 76 -2.10 3.32 0.83
CA GLY A 76 -3.32 4.02 0.44
C GLY A 76 -4.29 3.12 -0.32
N GLY A 77 -3.80 2.29 -1.23
CA GLY A 77 -4.64 1.32 -1.95
C GLY A 77 -5.27 0.29 -1.01
N ASN A 78 -4.51 -0.21 -0.04
CA ASN A 78 -5.02 -1.13 0.98
C ASN A 78 -6.10 -0.47 1.84
N LEU A 79 -5.86 0.76 2.31
CA LEU A 79 -6.81 1.52 3.13
C LEU A 79 -8.09 1.88 2.36
N CYS A 80 -7.98 2.41 1.15
CA CYS A 80 -9.12 2.80 0.31
C CYS A 80 -9.92 1.59 -0.18
N HIS A 81 -9.27 0.43 -0.37
CA HIS A 81 -9.98 -0.81 -0.67
C HIS A 81 -10.82 -1.28 0.53
N ALA A 82 -10.39 -0.96 1.76
CA ALA A 82 -11.15 -1.13 3.01
C ALA A 82 -11.79 -2.52 3.18
N SER A 83 -11.14 -3.58 2.71
CA SER A 83 -11.67 -4.93 2.82
C SER A 83 -11.75 -5.35 4.29
N PRO A 84 -12.88 -5.86 4.79
CA PRO A 84 -13.09 -6.17 6.20
C PRO A 84 -12.40 -7.47 6.66
N ARG A 85 -11.34 -7.93 5.97
CA ARG A 85 -10.71 -9.24 6.25
C ARG A 85 -10.28 -9.32 7.71
N GLN A 86 -10.91 -10.23 8.44
CA GLN A 86 -10.48 -10.68 9.76
C GLN A 86 -9.18 -11.46 9.58
N ILE A 87 -8.18 -11.08 10.38
CA ILE A 87 -6.84 -11.69 10.46
C ILE A 87 -6.97 -13.19 10.72
#